data_AF-A0A644XL86-F1
#
_entry.id   AF-A0A644XL86-F1
#
_cell.length_a   1.000
_cell.length_b   1.000
_cell.length_c   1.000
_cell.angle_alpha   90.00
_cell.angle_beta   90.00
_cell.angle_gamma   90.00
#
_symmetry.space_group_name_H-M   'P 1'
#
loop_
_entity.id
_entity.type
_entity.pdbx_description
1 polymer ?
#
loop_
_entity_poly.entity_id
_entity_poly.type
_entity_poly.pdbx_seq_one_letter_code
_entity_poly.pdbx_strand_id
1 'polypeptide(L)'
;MERTLLAYGPSLTTMQLQALAERAQNEKFHTVYVQELAASRLPPSLRRGMLASLPFAGLMPEQLLFMGGRAQELGCNSFTFALPGGWIRDGRYAETTELLQSLQKQVSIRLVPTLILAQLDLDHLREAMQLCFSVGIETLCLGTGTNLDSVDAAAIECAQDMYRTQKIPLHHLEIASTEPLEGLEATNRICISQTSAEASSY
;
A
#
# COMPACT_ATOMS: atom_id res chain seq x y z
N MET A 1 -18.65 -2.37 -1.05
CA MET A 1 -17.42 -1.60 -0.80
C MET A 1 -16.32 -2.61 -0.52
N GLU A 2 -15.27 -2.64 -1.35
CA GLU A 2 -14.20 -3.63 -1.22
C GLU A 2 -13.39 -3.32 0.05
N ARG A 3 -13.12 -4.35 0.85
CA ARG A 3 -12.30 -4.23 2.08
C ARG A 3 -11.03 -5.02 1.89
N THR A 4 -9.89 -4.42 2.21
CA THR A 4 -8.59 -5.06 2.08
C THR A 4 -7.93 -5.14 3.45
N LEU A 5 -7.33 -6.29 3.79
CA LEU A 5 -6.60 -6.51 5.03
C LEU A 5 -5.09 -6.33 4.79
N LEU A 6 -4.40 -5.55 5.60
CA LEU A 6 -2.95 -5.38 5.54
C LEU A 6 -2.32 -5.84 6.84
N ALA A 7 -1.55 -6.93 6.81
CA ALA A 7 -0.87 -7.47 7.98
C ALA A 7 0.64 -7.24 7.88
N TYR A 8 1.19 -6.54 8.86
CA TYR A 8 2.63 -6.21 8.91
C TYR A 8 3.20 -6.38 10.32
N GLY A 9 4.45 -6.83 10.38
CA GLY A 9 5.17 -7.09 11.63
C GLY A 9 6.39 -7.96 11.39
N PRO A 10 7.49 -7.78 12.14
CA PRO A 10 8.81 -8.35 11.82
C PRO A 10 8.83 -9.89 11.81
N SER A 11 7.81 -10.57 12.33
CA SER A 11 7.75 -12.03 12.38
C SER A 11 6.30 -12.52 12.53
N LEU A 12 5.47 -12.39 11.50
CA LEU A 12 4.17 -13.08 11.48
C LEU A 12 4.41 -14.60 11.46
N THR A 13 3.94 -15.30 12.51
CA THR A 13 3.99 -16.75 12.57
C THR A 13 2.98 -17.36 11.59
N THR A 14 3.19 -18.60 11.16
CA THR A 14 2.23 -19.31 10.28
C THR A 14 0.82 -19.35 10.87
N MET A 15 0.70 -19.51 12.20
CA MET A 15 -0.57 -19.51 12.91
C MET A 15 -1.26 -18.14 12.85
N GLN A 16 -0.51 -17.04 13.03
CA GLN A 16 -1.05 -15.69 12.87
C GLN A 16 -1.49 -15.41 11.43
N LEU A 17 -0.76 -15.92 10.43
CA LEU A 17 -1.14 -15.80 9.02
C LEU A 17 -2.40 -16.59 8.67
N GLN A 18 -2.59 -17.77 9.25
CA GLN A 18 -3.82 -18.55 9.10
C GLN A 18 -5.01 -17.85 9.77
N ALA A 19 -4.85 -17.36 10.99
CA ALA A 19 -5.90 -16.59 11.66
C ALA A 19 -6.30 -15.32 10.87
N LEU A 20 -5.33 -14.64 10.27
CA LEU A 20 -5.58 -13.49 9.38
C LEU A 20 -6.31 -13.90 8.10
N ALA A 21 -5.95 -15.04 7.49
CA ALA A 21 -6.61 -15.57 6.31
C ALA A 21 -8.06 -16.01 6.60
N GLU A 22 -8.29 -16.66 7.73
CA GLU A 22 -9.62 -17.07 8.21
C GLU A 22 -10.49 -15.84 8.52
N ARG A 23 -9.92 -14.84 9.21
CA ARG A 23 -10.58 -13.56 9.44
C ARG A 23 -10.91 -12.86 8.13
N ALA A 24 -9.97 -12.84 7.18
CA ALA A 24 -10.17 -12.27 5.85
C ALA A 24 -11.37 -12.91 5.14
N GLN A 25 -11.49 -14.23 5.21
CA GLN A 25 -12.59 -14.98 4.62
C GLN A 25 -13.92 -14.75 5.34
N ASN A 26 -13.93 -14.78 6.68
CA ASN A 26 -15.12 -14.62 7.52
C ASN A 26 -15.72 -13.21 7.41
N GLU A 27 -14.87 -12.19 7.40
CA GLU A 27 -15.27 -10.78 7.29
C GLU A 27 -15.37 -10.30 5.83
N LYS A 28 -15.22 -11.21 4.86
CA LYS A 28 -15.34 -10.97 3.40
C LYS A 28 -14.37 -9.92 2.86
N PHE A 29 -13.16 -9.84 3.40
CA PHE A 29 -12.07 -9.06 2.81
C PHE A 29 -11.71 -9.61 1.43
N HIS A 30 -11.50 -8.71 0.47
CA HIS A 30 -11.19 -9.06 -0.92
C HIS A 30 -9.70 -9.30 -1.15
N THR A 31 -8.83 -8.66 -0.36
CA THR A 31 -7.37 -8.72 -0.53
C THR A 31 -6.69 -8.83 0.83
N VAL A 32 -5.60 -9.61 0.92
CA VAL A 32 -4.69 -9.65 2.08
C VAL A 32 -3.29 -9.25 1.60
N TYR A 33 -2.71 -8.21 2.22
CA TYR A 33 -1.32 -7.79 2.04
C TYR A 33 -0.46 -8.31 3.18
N VAL A 34 0.68 -8.90 2.82
CA VAL A 34 1.65 -9.44 3.79
C VAL A 34 3.09 -9.09 3.36
N GLN A 35 4.00 -9.02 4.34
CA GLN A 35 5.44 -8.92 4.08
C GLN A 35 5.96 -10.18 3.37
N GLU A 36 7.10 -10.09 2.68
CA GLU A 36 7.65 -11.16 1.82
C GLU A 36 7.69 -12.55 2.50
N LEU A 37 8.24 -12.62 3.72
CA LEU A 37 8.35 -13.88 4.48
C LEU A 37 6.99 -14.52 4.75
N ALA A 38 5.96 -13.69 4.94
CA ALA A 38 4.59 -14.15 5.15
C ALA A 38 3.90 -14.54 3.83
N ALA A 39 4.16 -13.83 2.73
CA ALA A 39 3.62 -14.16 1.41
C ALA A 39 4.02 -15.59 0.97
N SER A 40 5.28 -15.97 1.21
CA SER A 40 5.77 -17.32 0.89
C SER A 40 5.08 -18.45 1.67
N ARG A 41 4.53 -18.14 2.84
CA ARG A 41 3.86 -19.10 3.75
C ARG A 41 2.36 -19.23 3.50
N LEU A 42 1.76 -18.32 2.73
CA LEU A 42 0.35 -18.40 2.37
C LEU A 42 0.13 -19.40 1.21
N PRO A 43 -1.01 -20.12 1.18
CA PRO A 43 -1.45 -20.85 -0.01
C PRO A 43 -1.52 -19.92 -1.24
N PRO A 44 -1.11 -20.36 -2.44
CA PRO A 44 -1.14 -19.52 -3.65
C PRO A 44 -2.51 -18.89 -3.93
N SER A 45 -3.61 -19.58 -3.64
CA SER A 45 -4.98 -19.07 -3.81
C SER A 45 -5.30 -17.84 -2.96
N LEU A 46 -4.53 -17.60 -1.89
CA LEU A 46 -4.70 -16.48 -0.95
C LEU A 46 -3.66 -15.36 -1.15
N ARG A 47 -2.68 -15.54 -2.05
CA ARG A 47 -1.65 -14.53 -2.33
C ARG A 47 -2.20 -13.45 -3.27
N ARG A 48 -2.77 -12.39 -2.71
CA ARG A 48 -3.37 -11.29 -3.49
C ARG A 48 -2.44 -10.09 -3.64
N GLY A 49 -1.62 -9.80 -2.63
CA GLY A 49 -0.65 -8.72 -2.72
C GLY A 49 0.52 -8.86 -1.75
N MET A 50 1.69 -8.39 -2.18
CA MET A 50 2.88 -8.34 -1.33
C MET A 50 3.19 -6.89 -0.95
N LEU A 51 3.61 -6.69 0.28
CA LEU A 51 4.03 -5.41 0.81
C LEU A 51 5.56 -5.36 0.93
N ALA A 52 6.19 -4.43 0.23
CA ALA A 52 7.57 -4.05 0.48
C ALA A 52 7.62 -3.00 1.60
N SER A 53 8.00 -3.47 2.80
CA SER A 53 8.56 -2.64 3.88
C SER A 53 7.78 -1.34 4.16
N LEU A 54 6.59 -1.46 4.75
CA LEU A 54 6.12 -0.43 5.68
C LEU A 54 6.63 -0.85 7.07
N PRO A 55 7.33 0.03 7.83
CA PRO A 55 7.33 1.50 7.72
C PRO A 55 8.57 2.17 7.11
N PHE A 56 9.59 1.42 6.69
CA PHE A 56 10.86 2.02 6.30
C PHE A 56 10.81 2.57 4.87
N ALA A 57 10.33 3.80 4.72
CA ALA A 57 10.70 4.62 3.58
C ALA A 57 12.23 4.75 3.61
N GLY A 58 12.90 4.13 2.65
CA GLY A 58 14.36 3.99 2.70
C GLY A 58 14.90 2.76 1.97
N LEU A 59 14.03 1.91 1.41
CA LEU A 59 14.49 0.92 0.45
C LEU A 59 15.10 1.61 -0.77
N MET A 60 16.30 1.17 -1.12
CA MET A 60 16.97 1.60 -2.34
C MET A 60 16.22 1.06 -3.57
N PRO A 61 16.28 1.75 -4.73
CA PRO A 61 15.64 1.30 -5.97
C PRO A 61 15.86 -0.19 -6.29
N GLU A 62 17.07 -0.69 -6.09
CA GLU A 62 17.45 -2.08 -6.37
C GLU A 62 16.71 -3.06 -5.45
N GLN A 63 16.49 -2.68 -4.19
CA GLN A 63 15.73 -3.49 -3.24
C GLN A 63 14.25 -3.53 -3.61
N LEU A 64 13.67 -2.41 -4.04
CA LEU A 64 12.30 -2.37 -4.52
C LEU A 64 12.10 -3.22 -5.77
N LEU A 65 13.03 -3.17 -6.72
CA LEU A 65 13.02 -4.00 -7.92
C LEU A 65 13.13 -5.50 -7.57
N PHE A 66 14.06 -5.86 -6.69
CA PHE A 66 14.20 -7.24 -6.21
C PHE A 66 12.90 -7.73 -5.57
N MET A 67 12.32 -6.96 -4.64
CA MET A 67 11.09 -7.33 -3.96
C MET A 67 9.89 -7.41 -4.92
N GLY A 68 9.83 -6.53 -5.93
CA GLY A 68 8.82 -6.59 -6.98
C GLY A 68 8.88 -7.90 -7.77
N GLY A 69 10.09 -8.31 -8.17
CA GLY A 69 10.35 -9.61 -8.81
C GLY A 69 9.91 -10.78 -7.93
N ARG A 70 10.25 -10.73 -6.63
CA ARG A 70 9.82 -11.75 -5.66
C ARG A 70 8.30 -11.83 -5.52
N ALA A 71 7.59 -10.71 -5.52
CA ALA A 71 6.13 -10.69 -5.47
C ALA A 71 5.51 -11.42 -6.67
N GLN A 72 6.07 -11.23 -7.87
CA GLN A 72 5.65 -11.94 -9.07
C GLN A 72 5.93 -13.44 -8.99
N GLU A 73 7.14 -13.83 -8.57
CA GLU A 73 7.52 -15.25 -8.40
C GLU A 73 6.61 -15.97 -7.41
N LEU A 74 6.14 -15.27 -6.37
CA LEU A 74 5.22 -15.80 -5.38
C LEU A 74 3.77 -15.87 -5.88
N GLY A 75 3.46 -15.32 -7.06
CA GLY A 75 2.12 -15.32 -7.66
C GLY A 75 1.19 -14.26 -7.08
N CYS A 76 1.73 -13.15 -6.55
CA CYS A 76 0.92 -12.04 -6.08
C CYS A 76 0.34 -11.24 -7.25
N ASN A 77 -0.87 -10.68 -7.09
CA ASN A 77 -1.50 -9.86 -8.14
C ASN A 77 -1.10 -8.38 -8.06
N SER A 78 -0.54 -7.96 -6.92
CA SER A 78 -0.10 -6.58 -6.71
C SER A 78 1.12 -6.49 -5.81
N PHE A 79 1.90 -5.43 -6.02
CA PHE A 79 3.08 -5.08 -5.25
C PHE A 79 2.90 -3.68 -4.67
N THR A 80 2.72 -3.60 -3.35
CA THR A 80 2.59 -2.34 -2.62
C THR A 80 3.95 -1.96 -2.03
N PHE A 81 4.37 -0.71 -2.17
CA PHE A 81 5.64 -0.20 -1.63
C PHE A 81 5.52 1.26 -1.20
N ALA A 82 6.35 1.71 -0.26
CA ALA A 82 6.43 3.12 0.10
C ALA A 82 7.11 3.93 -1.01
N LEU A 83 6.44 4.96 -1.53
CA LEU A 83 7.08 5.91 -2.44
C LEU A 83 8.13 6.72 -1.65
N PRO A 84 9.33 7.00 -2.20
CA PRO A 84 10.35 7.80 -1.52
C PRO A 84 9.92 9.27 -1.32
N GLY A 85 9.12 9.55 -0.28
CA GLY A 85 8.57 10.90 -0.03
C GLY A 85 9.63 11.96 0.16
N GLY A 86 10.80 11.60 0.72
CA GLY A 86 11.96 12.50 0.79
C GLY A 86 12.43 12.98 -0.58
N TRP A 87 12.40 12.13 -1.62
CA TRP A 87 12.81 12.54 -2.96
C TRP A 87 11.83 13.56 -3.56
N ILE A 88 10.54 13.39 -3.31
CA ILE A 88 9.52 14.37 -3.74
C ILE A 88 9.76 15.72 -3.07
N ARG A 89 9.95 15.74 -1.74
CA ARG A 89 10.26 16.98 -1.00
C ARG A 89 11.52 17.68 -1.48
N ASP A 90 12.52 16.90 -1.87
CA ASP A 90 13.80 17.42 -2.34
C ASP A 90 13.76 17.81 -3.84
N GLY A 91 12.59 17.73 -4.50
CA GLY A 91 12.41 18.08 -5.92
C GLY A 91 13.03 17.07 -6.91
N ARG A 92 13.35 15.86 -6.44
CA ARG A 92 14.00 14.79 -7.21
C ARG A 92 13.01 13.99 -8.05
N TYR A 93 12.23 14.70 -8.87
CA TYR A 93 11.15 14.11 -9.66
C TYR A 93 11.66 13.21 -10.79
N ALA A 94 12.83 13.52 -11.37
CA ALA A 94 13.42 12.74 -12.44
C ALA A 94 13.82 11.34 -11.93
N GLU A 95 14.51 11.27 -10.79
CA GLU A 95 14.90 9.99 -10.18
C GLU A 95 13.69 9.21 -9.70
N THR A 96 12.66 9.89 -9.18
CA THR A 96 11.42 9.23 -8.78
C THR A 96 10.69 8.66 -10.00
N THR A 97 10.66 9.38 -11.12
CA THR A 97 10.10 8.91 -12.39
C THR A 97 10.85 7.69 -12.92
N GLU A 98 12.18 7.73 -12.92
CA GLU A 98 13.04 6.64 -13.37
C GLU A 98 12.82 5.38 -12.53
N LEU A 99 12.69 5.52 -11.21
CA LEU A 99 12.35 4.42 -10.31
C LEU A 99 11.01 3.78 -10.69
N LEU A 100 9.95 4.58 -10.85
CA LEU A 100 8.62 4.08 -11.19
C LEU A 100 8.59 3.38 -12.55
N GLN A 101 9.22 3.96 -13.56
CA GLN A 101 9.34 3.36 -14.90
C GLN A 101 10.16 2.07 -14.87
N SER A 102 11.23 2.03 -14.09
CA SER A 102 12.04 0.82 -13.91
C SER A 102 11.23 -0.30 -13.26
N LEU A 103 10.44 0.03 -12.23
CA LEU A 103 9.51 -0.91 -11.61
C LEU A 103 8.47 -1.40 -12.63
N GLN A 104 7.82 -0.52 -13.41
CA GLN A 104 6.84 -0.93 -14.43
C GLN A 104 7.44 -1.84 -15.50
N LYS A 105 8.71 -1.61 -15.86
CA LYS A 105 9.42 -2.42 -16.86
C LYS A 105 9.75 -3.82 -16.36
N GLN A 106 10.09 -3.96 -15.09
CA GLN A 106 10.58 -5.22 -14.51
C GLN A 106 9.49 -6.00 -13.78
N VAL A 107 8.47 -5.30 -13.27
CA VAL A 107 7.39 -5.85 -12.44
C VAL A 107 6.08 -5.80 -13.21
N SER A 108 5.61 -6.95 -13.68
CA SER A 108 4.42 -7.12 -14.52
C SER A 108 3.10 -7.25 -13.75
N ILE A 109 3.15 -7.13 -12.42
CA ILE A 109 1.97 -7.13 -11.55
C ILE A 109 1.60 -5.69 -11.17
N ARG A 110 0.39 -5.48 -10.68
CA ARG A 110 -0.10 -4.14 -10.35
C ARG A 110 0.78 -3.48 -9.28
N LEU A 111 1.42 -2.37 -9.63
CA LEU A 111 2.15 -1.54 -8.68
C LEU A 111 1.17 -0.68 -7.89
N VAL A 112 1.39 -0.59 -6.58
CA VAL A 112 0.65 0.31 -5.69
C VAL A 112 1.63 1.12 -4.84
N PRO A 113 2.08 2.29 -5.33
CA PRO A 113 2.82 3.25 -4.52
C PRO A 113 1.99 3.70 -3.32
N THR A 114 2.61 3.68 -2.15
CA THR A 114 2.03 4.20 -0.90
C THR A 114 2.63 5.58 -0.62
N LEU A 115 1.77 6.59 -0.57
CA LEU A 115 2.11 7.98 -0.25
C LEU A 115 2.09 8.14 1.27
N ILE A 116 3.27 8.28 1.86
CA ILE A 116 3.47 8.32 3.31
C ILE A 116 3.26 9.75 3.80
N LEU A 117 2.08 10.05 4.37
CA LEU A 117 1.70 11.40 4.78
C LEU A 117 2.57 11.99 5.89
N ALA A 118 3.18 11.16 6.74
CA ALA A 118 4.20 11.64 7.68
C ALA A 118 5.42 12.28 7.00
N GLN A 119 5.55 12.12 5.67
CA GLN A 119 6.64 12.66 4.87
C GLN A 119 6.20 13.71 3.86
N LEU A 120 4.90 13.92 3.67
CA LEU A 120 4.37 14.75 2.58
C LEU A 120 3.34 15.71 3.17
N ASP A 121 3.56 17.01 3.01
CA ASP A 121 2.47 17.97 3.15
C ASP A 121 1.53 17.88 1.93
N LEU A 122 0.47 18.70 1.89
CA LEU A 122 -0.53 18.64 0.83
C LEU A 122 0.02 19.01 -0.55
N ASP A 123 1.03 19.89 -0.64
CA ASP A 123 1.60 20.27 -1.93
C ASP A 123 2.48 19.14 -2.48
N HIS A 124 3.33 18.57 -1.63
CA HIS A 124 4.14 17.41 -2.01
C HIS A 124 3.29 16.16 -2.24
N LEU A 125 2.15 16.01 -1.56
CA LEU A 125 1.18 14.95 -1.86
C LEU A 125 0.66 15.09 -3.30
N ARG A 126 0.25 16.31 -3.70
CA ARG A 126 -0.22 16.57 -5.07
C ARG A 126 0.86 16.28 -6.10
N GLU A 127 2.08 16.71 -5.84
CA GLU A 127 3.22 16.46 -6.74
C GLU A 127 3.50 14.97 -6.89
N ALA A 128 3.51 14.21 -5.78
CA ALA A 128 3.70 12.77 -5.81
C ALA A 128 2.60 12.06 -6.63
N MET A 129 1.34 12.42 -6.41
CA MET A 129 0.20 11.86 -7.16
C MET A 129 0.29 12.20 -8.65
N GLN A 130 0.57 13.46 -8.97
CA GLN A 130 0.71 13.92 -10.35
C GLN A 130 1.84 13.18 -11.07
N LEU A 131 2.95 12.93 -10.37
CA LEU A 131 4.07 12.16 -10.91
C LEU A 131 3.64 10.72 -11.22
N CYS A 132 2.97 10.04 -10.28
CA CYS A 132 2.46 8.68 -10.50
C CYS A 132 1.49 8.62 -11.69
N PHE A 133 0.55 9.57 -11.80
CA PHE A 133 -0.38 9.64 -12.92
C PHE A 133 0.33 9.89 -14.25
N SER A 134 1.38 10.71 -14.26
CA SER A 134 2.16 11.00 -15.48
C SER A 134 2.85 9.76 -16.07
N VAL A 135 3.14 8.75 -15.24
CA VAL A 135 3.69 7.45 -15.66
C VAL A 135 2.62 6.36 -15.77
N GLY A 136 1.34 6.71 -15.69
CA GLY A 136 0.21 5.78 -15.82
C GLY A 136 -0.03 4.87 -14.62
N ILE A 137 0.48 5.22 -13.43
CA ILE A 137 0.15 4.50 -12.20
C ILE A 137 -1.05 5.17 -11.54
N GLU A 138 -2.21 4.55 -11.69
CA GLU A 138 -3.49 5.08 -11.20
C GLU A 138 -3.94 4.49 -9.86
N THR A 139 -3.41 3.32 -9.48
CA THR A 139 -3.71 2.72 -8.18
C THR A 139 -2.71 3.20 -7.13
N LEU A 140 -3.17 4.04 -6.20
CA LEU A 140 -2.35 4.64 -5.16
C LEU A 140 -2.91 4.32 -3.79
N CYS A 141 -2.03 4.19 -2.80
CA CYS A 141 -2.41 4.01 -1.41
C CYS A 141 -2.01 5.24 -0.60
N LEU A 142 -2.92 5.85 0.14
CA LEU A 142 -2.59 6.80 1.20
C LEU A 142 -2.29 6.04 2.47
N GLY A 143 -1.22 6.41 3.18
CA GLY A 143 -0.92 5.86 4.49
C GLY A 143 -0.03 6.80 5.29
N THR A 144 -0.01 6.65 6.59
CA THR A 144 0.81 7.46 7.50
C THR A 144 2.22 6.89 7.73
N GLY A 145 2.45 5.62 7.39
CA GLY A 145 3.73 4.93 7.54
C GLY A 145 3.67 3.74 8.50
N THR A 146 3.86 3.99 9.80
CA THR A 146 3.94 2.98 10.88
C THR A 146 2.63 2.69 11.60
N ASN A 147 1.86 3.73 11.89
CA ASN A 147 0.63 3.70 12.70
C ASN A 147 -0.50 4.17 11.81
N LEU A 148 -1.34 3.26 11.35
CA LEU A 148 -2.32 3.48 10.29
C LEU A 148 -3.59 4.17 10.83
N ASP A 149 -3.41 5.11 11.76
CA ASP A 149 -4.45 5.47 12.71
C ASP A 149 -5.08 6.84 12.42
N SER A 150 -4.59 7.58 11.41
CA SER A 150 -5.18 8.86 11.00
C SER A 150 -4.60 9.39 9.68
N VAL A 151 -5.13 8.91 8.55
CA VAL A 151 -5.03 9.72 7.32
C VAL A 151 -5.96 10.92 7.53
N ASP A 152 -5.42 12.12 7.55
CA ASP A 152 -6.24 13.31 7.81
C ASP A 152 -7.24 13.58 6.67
N ALA A 153 -8.36 14.23 7.02
CA ALA A 153 -9.44 14.49 6.06
C ALA A 153 -8.96 15.35 4.88
N ALA A 154 -8.01 16.28 5.10
CA ALA A 154 -7.52 17.17 4.06
C ALA A 154 -6.72 16.42 2.99
N ALA A 155 -5.91 15.43 3.38
CA ALA A 155 -5.18 14.56 2.47
C ALA A 155 -6.14 13.66 1.67
N ILE A 156 -7.20 13.15 2.31
CA ILE A 156 -8.23 12.35 1.64
C ILE A 156 -8.97 13.20 0.61
N GLU A 157 -9.46 14.38 1.00
CA GLU A 157 -10.16 15.32 0.11
C GLU A 157 -9.27 15.72 -1.08
N CYS A 158 -8.02 16.08 -0.78
CA CYS A 158 -7.02 16.42 -1.80
C CYS A 158 -6.84 15.28 -2.81
N ALA A 159 -6.67 14.05 -2.34
CA ALA A 159 -6.52 12.90 -3.23
C ALA A 159 -7.79 12.65 -4.05
N GLN A 160 -8.97 12.67 -3.43
CA GLN A 160 -10.22 12.47 -4.16
C GLN A 160 -10.42 13.52 -5.26
N ASP A 161 -10.13 14.79 -4.98
CA ASP A 161 -10.23 15.87 -5.95
C ASP A 161 -9.25 15.69 -7.12
N MET A 162 -8.04 15.20 -6.85
CA MET A 162 -7.09 14.85 -7.90
C MET A 162 -7.60 13.71 -8.78
N TYR A 163 -8.13 12.63 -8.20
CA TYR A 163 -8.73 11.53 -8.96
C TYR A 163 -9.90 12.01 -9.82
N ARG A 164 -10.79 12.83 -9.27
CA ARG A 164 -11.92 13.45 -10.01
C ARG A 164 -11.41 14.31 -11.16
N THR A 165 -10.40 15.16 -10.91
CA THR A 165 -9.81 16.05 -11.92
C THR A 165 -9.19 15.27 -13.07
N GLN A 166 -8.49 14.17 -12.76
CA GLN A 166 -7.88 13.28 -13.76
C GLN A 166 -8.86 12.28 -14.37
N LYS A 167 -10.13 12.28 -13.93
CA LYS A 167 -11.18 11.32 -14.34
C LYS A 167 -10.79 9.85 -14.09
N ILE A 168 -9.98 9.61 -13.05
CA ILE A 168 -9.61 8.27 -12.62
C ILE A 168 -10.68 7.77 -11.63
N PRO A 169 -11.19 6.55 -11.77
CA PRO A 169 -12.18 6.02 -10.84
C PRO A 169 -11.67 5.95 -9.39
N LEU A 170 -12.47 6.42 -8.44
CA LEU A 170 -12.06 6.50 -7.02
C LEU A 170 -11.81 5.14 -6.36
N HIS A 171 -12.29 4.03 -6.92
CA HIS A 171 -11.96 2.69 -6.42
C HIS A 171 -10.49 2.29 -6.66
N HIS A 172 -9.75 3.04 -7.49
CA HIS A 172 -8.29 2.94 -7.63
C HIS A 172 -7.53 3.68 -6.51
N LEU A 173 -8.19 4.54 -5.73
CA LEU A 173 -7.63 5.14 -4.53
C LEU A 173 -7.85 4.21 -3.35
N GLU A 174 -6.76 3.87 -2.66
CA GLU A 174 -6.78 3.07 -1.45
C GLU A 174 -6.39 3.90 -0.24
N ILE A 175 -7.08 3.74 0.87
CA ILE A 175 -6.79 4.47 2.12
C ILE A 175 -6.47 3.46 3.20
N ALA A 176 -5.23 3.51 3.68
CA ALA A 176 -4.73 2.63 4.72
C ALA A 176 -5.11 3.20 6.09
N SER A 177 -6.02 2.50 6.78
CA SER A 177 -6.60 2.89 8.08
C SER A 177 -6.73 1.67 8.99
N THR A 178 -6.71 1.83 10.31
CA THR A 178 -6.99 0.72 11.26
C THR A 178 -8.48 0.39 11.37
N GLU A 179 -9.35 1.35 11.05
CA GLU A 179 -10.81 1.18 11.02
C GLU A 179 -11.38 1.63 9.67
N PRO A 180 -12.50 1.04 9.19
CA PRO A 180 -13.16 1.49 7.97
C PRO A 180 -13.61 2.95 8.13
N LEU A 181 -13.22 3.81 7.18
CA LEU A 181 -13.75 5.16 7.11
C LEU A 181 -15.09 5.10 6.36
N GLU A 182 -16.19 5.38 7.08
CA GLU A 182 -17.54 5.41 6.51
C GLU A 182 -17.72 6.60 5.56
N GLY A 183 -18.56 6.41 4.53
CA GLY A 183 -18.91 7.48 3.58
C GLY A 183 -17.84 7.81 2.52
N LEU A 184 -16.71 7.10 2.50
CA LEU A 184 -15.71 7.25 1.44
C LEU A 184 -16.04 6.39 0.21
N GLU A 185 -15.81 6.93 -0.98
CA GLU A 185 -15.91 6.17 -2.25
C GLU A 185 -14.62 5.39 -2.57
N ALA A 186 -13.54 5.65 -1.84
CA ALA A 186 -12.24 4.99 -1.95
C ALA A 186 -12.23 3.59 -1.32
N THR A 187 -11.29 2.75 -1.74
CA THR A 187 -11.12 1.41 -1.19
C THR A 187 -10.44 1.47 0.19
N ASN A 188 -11.08 0.92 1.22
CA ASN A 188 -10.50 0.88 2.57
C ASN A 188 -9.49 -0.28 2.69
N ARG A 189 -8.23 0.05 3.01
CA ARG A 189 -7.20 -0.90 3.43
C ARG A 189 -7.12 -0.90 4.95
N ILE A 190 -7.80 -1.87 5.55
CA ILE A 190 -7.76 -2.13 6.99
C ILE A 190 -6.42 -2.72 7.37
N CYS A 191 -5.68 -2.00 8.20
CA CYS A 191 -4.35 -2.38 8.58
C CYS A 191 -4.33 -2.98 9.99
N ILE A 192 -3.78 -4.18 10.11
CA ILE A 192 -3.56 -4.86 11.38
C ILE A 192 -2.06 -4.88 11.63
N SER A 193 -1.61 -4.05 12.55
CA SER A 193 -0.26 -4.11 13.10
C SER A 193 -0.18 -5.21 14.16
N GLN A 194 0.98 -5.87 14.29
CA GLN A 194 1.21 -6.79 15.42
C GLN A 194 1.13 -6.11 16.80
N THR A 195 1.15 -4.78 16.90
CA THR A 195 1.00 -4.07 18.18
C THR A 195 -0.44 -4.06 18.71
N SER A 196 -1.45 -4.33 17.88
CA SER A 196 -2.84 -4.49 18.34
C SER A 196 -3.23 -5.94 18.63
N ALA A 197 -2.30 -6.90 18.49
CA ALA A 197 -2.51 -8.27 18.96
C ALA A 197 -2.60 -8.40 20.50
N GLU A 198 -2.41 -7.31 21.24
CA GLU A 198 -2.78 -7.22 22.67
C GLU A 198 -4.29 -7.06 22.92
N ALA A 199 -5.12 -6.84 21.89
CA ALA A 199 -6.58 -6.89 22.02
C ALA A 199 -7.16 -8.32 21.85
N SER A 200 -6.33 -9.37 21.96
CA SER A 200 -6.77 -10.78 22.06
C SER A 200 -7.25 -11.13 23.48
N SER A 201 -7.85 -10.17 24.16
CA SER A 201 -8.61 -10.38 25.39
C SER A 201 -9.97 -9.73 25.21
N TYR A 202 -10.84 -10.37 24.43
CA TYR A 202 -12.28 -10.63 24.69
C TYR A 202 -12.86 -11.49 23.56
#